data_AF-T0QYZ5-F1
#
_entry.id   AF-T0QYZ5-F1
#
_cell.length_a   1.000
_cell.length_b   1.000
_cell.length_c   1.000
_cell.angle_alpha   90.00
_cell.angle_beta   90.00
_cell.angle_gamma   90.00
#
_symmetry.space_group_name_H-M   'P 1'
#
loop_
_entity.id
_entity.type
_entity.pdbx_description
1 polymer ?
#
loop_
_entity_poly.entity_id
_entity_poly.type
_entity_poly.pdbx_seq_one_letter_code
_entity_poly.pdbx_strand_id
1 'polypeptide(L)'
;MFEVVSAVLAFFMILGLTFINGFWLVTLDELELDHLNPADVCKRLNKVVVPEMAVHGLLLFACILGWSPWVLLLNLPIAVYHGKKFSTNQHYLDPTEILRFKNLKASRNEAIAKTIFFGLQIIYGMYWMVSAIITSSVRKTIT
;
A
#
# COMPACT_ATOMS: atom_id res chain seq x y z
N MET A 1 14.61 -3.59 21.15
CA MET A 1 13.14 -3.70 21.33
C MET A 1 12.40 -2.84 20.30
N PHE A 2 12.71 -1.55 20.14
CA PHE A 2 12.04 -0.68 19.15
C PHE A 2 12.07 -1.21 17.70
N GLU A 3 13.21 -1.73 17.23
CA GLU A 3 13.35 -2.32 15.88
C GLU A 3 12.36 -3.47 15.62
N VAL A 4 12.16 -4.35 16.60
CA VAL A 4 11.23 -5.49 16.50
C VAL A 4 9.78 -4.99 16.44
N VAL A 5 9.43 -4.03 17.30
CA VAL A 5 8.08 -3.44 17.32
C VAL A 5 7.79 -2.75 15.99
N SER A 6 8.73 -1.99 15.43
CA SER A 6 8.56 -1.36 14.11
C SER A 6 8.40 -2.37 12.98
N ALA A 7 9.16 -3.48 13.01
CA ALA A 7 9.09 -4.50 11.97
C ALA A 7 7.75 -5.26 12.01
N VAL A 8 7.25 -5.60 13.21
CA VAL A 8 5.94 -6.22 13.40
C VAL A 8 4.82 -5.28 12.97
N LEU A 9 4.88 -4.01 13.38
CA LEU A 9 3.89 -3.00 12.99
C LEU A 9 3.87 -2.81 11.46
N ALA A 10 5.04 -2.69 10.84
CA ALA A 10 5.18 -2.57 9.39
C ALA A 10 4.61 -3.78 8.66
N PHE A 11 4.81 -5.00 9.17
CA PHE A 11 4.23 -6.21 8.58
C PHE A 11 2.70 -6.16 8.55
N PHE A 12 2.05 -5.80 9.67
CA PHE A 12 0.60 -5.65 9.71
C PHE A 12 0.09 -4.52 8.81
N MET A 13 0.83 -3.41 8.69
CA MET A 13 0.50 -2.33 7.76
C MET A 13 0.59 -2.77 6.30
N ILE A 14 1.62 -3.56 5.92
CA ILE A 14 1.75 -4.12 4.57
C ILE A 14 0.57 -5.05 4.28
N LEU A 15 0.17 -5.91 5.22
CA LEU A 15 -1.02 -6.75 5.07
C LEU A 15 -2.28 -5.90 4.84
N GLY A 16 -2.49 -4.87 5.65
CA GLY A 16 -3.63 -3.96 5.50
C GLY A 16 -3.65 -3.26 4.13
N LEU A 17 -2.48 -2.80 3.64
CA LEU A 17 -2.34 -2.20 2.31
C LEU A 17 -2.67 -3.20 1.19
N THR A 18 -2.25 -4.46 1.30
CA THR A 18 -2.60 -5.50 0.33
C THR A 18 -4.10 -5.72 0.26
N PHE A 19 -4.80 -5.79 1.41
CA PHE A 19 -6.26 -5.93 1.43
C PHE A 19 -6.97 -4.72 0.82
N ILE A 20 -6.51 -3.51 1.12
CA ILE A 20 -7.03 -2.28 0.51
C ILE A 20 -6.85 -2.32 -1.01
N ASN A 21 -5.67 -2.68 -1.51
CA ASN A 21 -5.42 -2.81 -2.95
C ASN A 21 -6.24 -3.93 -3.60
N GLY A 22 -6.51 -5.02 -2.88
CA GLY A 22 -7.46 -6.05 -3.31
C GLY A 22 -8.88 -5.50 -3.46
N PHE A 23 -9.34 -4.66 -2.54
CA PHE A 23 -10.63 -3.99 -2.65
C PHE A 23 -10.71 -3.07 -3.88
N TRP A 24 -9.62 -2.36 -4.21
CA TRP A 24 -9.53 -1.59 -5.46
C TRP A 24 -9.73 -2.47 -6.68
N LEU A 25 -9.04 -3.61 -6.74
CA LEU A 25 -9.11 -4.51 -7.88
C LEU A 25 -10.53 -5.06 -8.08
N VAL A 26 -11.16 -5.56 -7.01
CA VAL A 26 -12.52 -6.12 -7.07
C VAL A 26 -13.53 -5.06 -7.48
N THR A 27 -13.46 -3.85 -6.90
CA THR A 27 -14.41 -2.77 -7.23
C THR A 27 -14.26 -2.30 -8.68
N LEU A 28 -13.03 -2.29 -9.22
CA LEU A 28 -12.77 -1.97 -10.62
C LEU A 28 -13.24 -3.08 -11.57
N ASP A 29 -13.15 -4.34 -11.16
CA ASP A 29 -13.64 -5.49 -11.91
C ASP A 29 -15.19 -5.50 -11.96
N GLU A 30 -15.86 -5.17 -10.85
CA GLU A 30 -17.32 -4.98 -10.81
C GLU A 30 -17.78 -3.84 -11.74
N LEU A 31 -16.95 -2.81 -11.94
CA LEU A 31 -17.22 -1.74 -12.91
C LEU A 31 -17.03 -2.22 -14.36
N GLU A 32 -16.03 -3.06 -14.64
CA GLU A 32 -15.75 -3.60 -15.97
C GLU A 32 -16.82 -4.60 -16.43
N LEU A 33 -17.38 -5.36 -15.49
CA LEU A 33 -18.50 -6.29 -15.71
C LEU A 33 -19.87 -5.60 -15.76
N ASP A 34 -19.91 -4.26 -15.73
CA ASP A 34 -21.14 -3.44 -15.73
C ASP A 34 -22.11 -3.77 -14.58
N HIS A 35 -21.58 -4.29 -13.46
CA HIS A 35 -22.38 -4.64 -12.28
C HIS A 35 -22.66 -3.44 -11.38
N LEU A 36 -21.79 -2.41 -11.41
CA LEU A 36 -21.93 -1.19 -10.61
C LEU A 36 -21.85 0.07 -11.46
N ASN A 37 -22.62 1.08 -11.04
CA ASN A 37 -22.54 2.41 -11.64
C ASN A 37 -21.20 3.08 -11.27
N PRO A 38 -20.49 3.74 -12.21
CA PRO A 38 -19.26 4.50 -11.96
C PRO A 38 -19.33 5.49 -10.79
N ALA A 39 -20.50 6.12 -10.54
CA ALA A 39 -20.66 7.03 -9.41
C ALA A 39 -20.55 6.31 -8.05
N ASP A 40 -21.13 5.11 -7.94
CA ASP A 40 -21.06 4.30 -6.73
C ASP A 40 -19.65 3.76 -6.49
N VAL A 41 -18.97 3.37 -7.57
CA VAL A 41 -17.56 2.95 -7.56
C VAL A 41 -16.66 4.08 -7.07
N CYS A 42 -16.79 5.29 -7.63
CA CYS A 42 -16.01 6.45 -7.18
C CYS A 42 -16.25 6.75 -5.69
N LYS A 43 -17.51 6.69 -5.22
CA LYS A 43 -17.84 6.90 -3.80
C LYS A 43 -17.21 5.86 -2.88
N ARG A 44 -17.16 4.59 -3.30
CA ARG A 44 -16.51 3.49 -2.55
C ARG A 44 -14.99 3.65 -2.52
N LEU A 45 -14.38 3.83 -3.69
CA LEU A 45 -12.93 3.95 -3.83
C LEU A 45 -12.39 5.19 -3.12
N ASN A 46 -13.07 6.32 -3.23
CA ASN A 46 -12.65 7.57 -2.61
C ASN A 46 -12.62 7.51 -1.06
N LYS A 47 -13.51 6.73 -0.44
CA LYS A 47 -13.46 6.48 1.01
C LYS A 47 -12.19 5.71 1.42
N VAL A 48 -11.59 4.97 0.49
CA VAL A 48 -10.45 4.09 0.74
C VAL A 48 -9.12 4.74 0.30
N VAL A 49 -9.13 5.72 -0.61
CA VAL A 49 -7.94 6.51 -1.01
C VAL A 49 -7.23 7.12 0.20
N VAL A 50 -7.97 7.83 1.05
CA VAL A 50 -7.40 8.53 2.22
C VAL A 50 -6.76 7.56 3.23
N PRO A 51 -7.44 6.49 3.70
CA PRO A 51 -6.82 5.55 4.61
C PRO A 51 -5.65 4.80 3.98
N GLU A 52 -5.66 4.49 2.68
CA GLU A 52 -4.51 3.90 1.99
C GLU A 52 -3.27 4.78 2.10
N MET A 53 -3.41 6.07 1.75
CA MET A 53 -2.30 7.04 1.82
C MET A 53 -1.80 7.23 3.25
N ALA A 54 -2.71 7.26 4.23
CA ALA A 54 -2.34 7.36 5.64
C ALA A 54 -1.54 6.14 6.12
N VAL A 55 -2.01 4.92 5.82
CA VAL A 55 -1.32 3.68 6.20
C VAL A 55 0.04 3.58 5.51
N HIS A 56 0.13 3.99 4.24
CA HIS A 56 1.40 3.99 3.51
C HIS A 56 2.40 5.02 4.07
N GLY A 57 1.92 6.19 4.51
CA GLY A 57 2.75 7.18 5.21
C GLY A 57 3.25 6.67 6.56
N LEU A 58 2.37 6.01 7.34
CA LEU A 58 2.74 5.38 8.60
C LEU A 58 3.74 4.23 8.41
N LEU A 59 3.62 3.45 7.33
CA LEU A 59 4.58 2.41 6.97
C LEU A 59 5.97 2.99 6.72
N LEU A 60 6.08 4.08 5.95
CA LEU A 60 7.36 4.75 5.72
C LEU A 60 7.97 5.28 7.02
N PHE A 61 7.14 5.87 7.89
CA PHE A 61 7.58 6.33 9.20
C PHE A 61 8.10 5.18 10.08
N ALA A 62 7.39 4.05 10.10
CA ALA A 62 7.83 2.84 10.81
C ALA A 62 9.16 2.28 10.24
N CYS A 63 9.38 2.37 8.92
CA CYS A 63 10.63 1.94 8.30
C CYS A 63 11.82 2.83 8.68
N ILE A 64 11.60 4.15 8.83
CA ILE A 64 12.61 5.09 9.31
C ILE A 64 13.00 4.76 10.75
N LEU A 65 12.01 4.53 11.62
CA LEU A 65 12.24 4.17 13.03
C LEU A 65 12.95 2.82 13.18
N GLY A 66 12.64 1.85 12.31
CA GLY A 66 13.23 0.52 12.31
C GLY A 66 14.60 0.42 11.61
N TRP A 67 15.15 1.54 11.13
CA TRP A 67 16.45 1.64 10.46
C TRP A 67 16.66 0.64 9.31
N SER A 68 15.61 0.40 8.51
CA SER A 68 15.68 -0.53 7.37
C SER A 68 15.74 0.23 6.04
N PRO A 69 16.94 0.56 5.54
CA PRO A 69 17.09 1.38 4.34
C PRO A 69 16.54 0.68 3.09
N TRP A 70 16.57 -0.65 3.04
CA TRP A 70 16.13 -1.41 1.87
C TRP A 70 14.61 -1.43 1.71
N VAL A 71 13.85 -1.63 2.80
CA VAL A 71 12.38 -1.54 2.78
C VAL A 71 11.95 -0.13 2.38
N LEU A 72 12.64 0.89 2.90
CA LEU A 72 12.35 2.28 2.61
C LEU A 72 12.61 2.62 1.14
N LEU A 73 13.72 2.16 0.56
CA LEU A 73 14.07 2.39 -0.84
C LEU A 73 13.06 1.73 -1.78
N LEU A 74 12.57 0.53 -1.46
CA LEU A 74 11.53 -0.16 -2.23
C LEU A 74 10.18 0.58 -2.19
N ASN A 75 9.81 1.20 -1.08
CA ASN A 75 8.54 1.92 -0.92
C ASN A 75 8.58 3.37 -1.43
N LEU A 76 9.77 3.92 -1.68
CA LEU A 76 10.00 5.31 -2.09
C LEU A 76 9.36 5.68 -3.44
N PRO A 77 9.41 4.85 -4.50
CA PRO A 77 8.75 5.15 -5.77
C PRO A 77 7.23 5.29 -5.62
N ILE A 78 6.62 4.46 -4.78
CA ILE A 78 5.18 4.50 -4.50
C ILE A 78 4.83 5.72 -3.64
N ALA A 79 5.70 6.08 -2.70
CA ALA A 79 5.56 7.30 -1.91
C ALA A 79 5.59 8.55 -2.80
N VAL A 80 6.52 8.61 -3.75
CA VAL A 80 6.63 9.70 -4.74
C VAL A 80 5.39 9.74 -5.64
N TYR A 81 4.87 8.59 -6.05
CA TYR A 81 3.64 8.51 -6.83
C TYR A 81 2.44 9.08 -6.06
N HIS A 82 2.26 8.67 -4.80
CA HIS A 82 1.20 9.21 -3.93
C HIS A 82 1.39 10.71 -3.66
N GLY A 83 2.62 11.16 -3.43
CA GLY A 83 2.94 12.58 -3.22
C GLY A 83 2.64 13.44 -4.45
N LYS A 84 2.97 12.95 -5.65
CA LYS A 84 2.62 13.63 -6.90
C LYS A 84 1.11 13.71 -7.10
N LYS A 85 0.39 12.62 -6.81
CA LYS A 85 -1.08 12.57 -6.90
C LYS A 85 -1.77 13.52 -5.91
N PHE A 86 -1.20 13.66 -4.71
CA PHE A 86 -1.63 14.64 -3.71
C PHE A 86 -1.40 16.09 -4.19
N SER A 87 -0.19 16.37 -4.70
CA SER A 87 0.18 17.71 -5.20
C SER A 87 -0.66 18.18 -6.39
N THR A 88 -1.12 17.26 -7.24
CA THR A 88 -1.98 17.58 -8.39
C THR A 88 -3.47 17.69 -8.01
N ASN A 89 -3.83 17.53 -6.73
CA ASN A 89 -5.22 17.47 -6.25
C ASN A 89 -6.11 16.39 -6.93
N GLN A 90 -5.51 15.40 -7.59
CA GLN A 90 -6.20 14.30 -8.29
C GLN A 90 -6.36 13.05 -7.40
N HIS A 91 -6.56 13.25 -6.10
CA HIS A 91 -6.76 12.16 -5.14
C HIS A 91 -8.21 11.64 -5.19
N TYR A 92 -9.16 12.49 -5.60
CA TYR A 92 -10.54 12.12 -5.83
C TYR A 92 -10.72 11.50 -7.23
N LEU A 93 -11.43 10.37 -7.32
CA LEU A 93 -11.80 9.78 -8.60
C LEU A 93 -13.09 10.43 -9.10
N ASP A 94 -13.04 10.98 -10.32
CA ASP A 94 -14.24 11.51 -10.99
C ASP A 94 -14.95 10.44 -11.83
N PRO A 95 -16.29 10.31 -11.71
CA PRO A 95 -17.08 9.30 -12.43
C PRO A 95 -16.96 9.39 -13.95
N THR A 96 -16.82 10.61 -14.47
CA THR A 96 -16.70 10.86 -15.92
C THR A 96 -15.33 10.48 -16.47
N GLU A 97 -14.27 10.56 -15.66
CA GLU A 97 -12.92 10.20 -16.09
C GLU A 97 -12.68 8.69 -16.06
N ILE A 98 -13.25 7.98 -15.08
CA ILE A 98 -13.07 6.53 -14.95
C ILE A 98 -13.80 5.72 -16.02
N LEU A 99 -14.93 6.25 -16.52
CA LEU A 99 -15.70 5.64 -17.62
C LEU A 99 -14.94 5.62 -18.96
N ARG A 100 -13.92 6.48 -19.12
CA ARG A 100 -13.10 6.44 -20.32
C ARG A 100 -12.28 5.15 -20.29
N PHE A 101 -12.57 4.21 -21.20
CA PHE A 101 -11.91 2.88 -21.27
C PHE A 101 -10.37 2.92 -21.11
N LYS A 102 -9.72 3.96 -21.63
CA LYS A 102 -8.27 4.16 -21.46
C LYS A 102 -7.86 4.38 -20.00
N ASN A 103 -8.63 5.15 -19.25
CA ASN A 103 -8.39 5.44 -17.83
C ASN A 103 -8.80 4.25 -16.94
N LEU A 104 -9.91 3.56 -17.26
CA LEU A 104 -10.32 2.34 -16.56
C LEU A 104 -9.22 1.27 -16.61
N LYS A 105 -8.74 0.95 -17.82
CA LYS A 105 -7.69 -0.06 -18.03
C LYS A 105 -6.36 0.37 -17.39
N ALA A 106 -6.02 1.65 -17.43
CA ALA A 106 -4.84 2.18 -16.76
C ALA A 106 -4.94 2.06 -15.22
N SER A 107 -6.08 2.44 -14.64
CA SER A 107 -6.35 2.35 -13.19
C SER A 107 -6.33 0.89 -12.71
N ARG A 108 -6.92 -0.03 -13.48
CA ARG A 108 -6.88 -1.47 -13.22
C ARG A 108 -5.46 -2.01 -13.26
N ASN A 109 -4.69 -1.66 -14.29
CA ASN A 109 -3.29 -2.08 -14.39
C ASN A 109 -2.43 -1.51 -13.25
N GLU A 110 -2.69 -0.28 -12.81
CA GLU A 110 -2.04 0.30 -11.64
C GLU A 110 -2.37 -0.49 -10.37
N ALA A 111 -3.65 -0.81 -10.13
CA ALA A 111 -4.09 -1.60 -8.99
C ALA A 111 -3.50 -3.02 -8.99
N ILE A 112 -3.42 -3.67 -10.16
CA ILE A 112 -2.75 -4.97 -10.33
C ILE A 112 -1.26 -4.86 -9.99
N ALA A 113 -0.57 -3.86 -10.55
CA ALA A 113 0.85 -3.66 -10.29
C ALA A 113 1.14 -3.41 -8.80
N LYS A 114 0.33 -2.57 -8.14
CA LYS A 114 0.41 -2.33 -6.69
C LYS A 114 0.14 -3.59 -5.90
N THR A 115 -0.88 -4.37 -6.25
CA THR A 115 -1.21 -5.63 -5.56
C THR A 115 -0.06 -6.63 -5.64
N ILE A 116 0.55 -6.80 -6.82
CA ILE A 116 1.72 -7.67 -7.00
C ILE A 116 2.90 -7.14 -6.17
N PHE A 117 3.14 -5.83 -6.21
CA PHE A 117 4.20 -5.21 -5.42
C PHE A 117 4.02 -5.46 -3.92
N PHE A 118 2.84 -5.17 -3.35
CA PHE A 118 2.58 -5.42 -1.94
C PHE A 118 2.59 -6.91 -1.60
N GLY A 119 2.17 -7.78 -2.53
CA GLY A 119 2.31 -9.24 -2.40
C GLY A 119 3.77 -9.69 -2.23
N LEU A 120 4.68 -9.16 -3.05
CA LEU A 120 6.13 -9.40 -2.90
C LEU A 120 6.67 -8.76 -1.61
N GLN A 121 6.15 -7.58 -1.26
CA GLN A 121 6.52 -6.87 -0.04
C GLN A 121 6.15 -7.64 1.24
N ILE A 122 5.10 -8.47 1.22
CA ILE A 122 4.76 -9.37 2.35
C ILE A 122 5.90 -10.36 2.62
N ILE A 123 6.45 -10.99 1.57
CA ILE A 123 7.54 -11.96 1.70
C ILE A 123 8.76 -11.26 2.31
N TYR A 124 9.09 -10.07 1.81
CA TYR A 124 10.22 -9.30 2.31
C TYR A 124 9.98 -8.77 3.75
N GLY A 125 8.77 -8.31 4.05
CA GLY A 125 8.38 -7.85 5.39
C GLY A 125 8.45 -8.97 6.43
N MET A 126 8.05 -10.19 6.05
CA MET A 126 8.20 -11.37 6.91
C MET A 126 9.67 -11.68 7.19
N TYR A 127 10.53 -11.65 6.17
CA TYR A 127 11.98 -11.82 6.34
C TYR A 127 12.57 -10.76 7.30
N TRP A 128 12.22 -9.49 7.11
CA TRP A 128 12.69 -8.41 7.96
C TRP A 128 12.24 -8.57 9.42
N MET A 129 10.98 -8.95 9.65
CA MET A 129 10.46 -9.23 11.00
C MET A 129 11.23 -10.35 11.70
N VAL A 130 11.47 -11.48 11.00
CA VAL A 130 12.21 -12.61 11.57
C VAL A 130 13.66 -12.22 11.88
N SER A 131 14.33 -11.51 10.96
CA SER A 131 15.69 -11.03 11.15
C SER A 131 15.81 -10.08 12.36
N ALA A 132 14.85 -9.16 12.52
CA ALA A 132 14.80 -8.27 13.67
C ALA A 132 14.63 -9.03 14.99
N ILE A 133 13.76 -10.05 15.02
CA ILE A 133 13.56 -10.90 16.21
C ILE A 133 14.83 -11.66 16.56
N ILE A 134 15.47 -12.32 15.60
CA ILE A 134 16.70 -13.09 15.82
C ILE A 134 17.81 -12.18 16.34
N THR A 135 18.02 -11.03 15.71
CA THR A 135 19.02 -10.04 16.13
C THR A 135 18.76 -9.54 17.55
N SER A 136 17.48 -9.33 17.91
CA SER A 136 17.12 -8.93 19.26
C SER A 136 17.36 -10.03 20.31
N SER A 137 17.16 -11.30 19.93
CA SER A 137 17.42 -12.46 20.78
C SER A 137 18.92 -12.63 21.04
N VAL A 138 19.74 -12.59 19.98
CA VAL A 138 21.20 -12.69 20.08
C VAL A 138 21.77 -11.58 20.97
N ARG A 139 21.29 -10.34 20.82
CA ARG A 139 21.74 -9.22 21.65
C ARG A 139 21.48 -9.44 23.14
N LYS A 140 20.38 -10.10 23.50
CA LYS A 140 20.00 -10.39 24.89
C LYS A 140 20.86 -11.50 25.52
N THR A 141 21.44 -12.39 24.72
CA THR A 141 22.33 -13.46 25.20
C THR A 141 23.74 -12.97 25.51
N ILE A 142 24.17 -11.84 24.93
CA ILE A 142 25.54 -11.31 25.05
C ILE A 142 25.68 -10.32 26.23
N THR A 143 24.57 -9.79 26.74
CA THR A 143 24.50 -8.91 27.93
C THR A 143 24.14 -9.68 29.18
#